data_AF-A0A927U4B6-F1
#
_entry.id   AF-A0A927U4B6-F1
#
_cell.length_a   1.000
_cell.length_b   1.000
_cell.length_c   1.000
_cell.angle_alpha   90.00
_cell.angle_beta   90.00
_cell.angle_gamma   90.00
#
_symmetry.space_group_name_H-M   'P 1'
#
loop_
_entity.id
_entity.type
_entity.pdbx_description
1 polymer ?
#
loop_
_entity_poly.entity_id
_entity_poly.type
_entity_poly.pdbx_seq_one_letter_code
_entity_poly.pdbx_strand_id
1 'polypeptide(L)'
;MSKELIIKNHRLSSDKVKVCIPVLASTFESAIELVEKCVKNGVPIIELRADYFDFLNQKDVLEAFLQKTAERTKNTVVLFTIRTDVEGGEYSFDEDLYKDILLSVSHTGTVDIIDIEATHIQNATHFINQLQDNGVYVLASHHNFNETPELLDMLDIFDSLQETGADILKIAVMPKDFDDVIRTLKAANIANEDCDSLIIMISMGEIGKVSRIIGSSVGSCMTFASLEKASAPGQLDYEDLNTILNILG
;
A
#
# COMPACT_ATOMS: atom_id res chain seq x y z
N MET A 1 10.29 -9.59 -19.48
CA MET A 1 9.68 -8.26 -19.75
C MET A 1 9.58 -7.57 -18.41
N SER A 2 9.87 -6.26 -18.31
CA SER A 2 9.67 -5.54 -17.04
C SER A 2 8.20 -5.61 -16.64
N LYS A 3 7.93 -6.02 -15.41
CA LYS A 3 6.59 -6.07 -14.84
C LYS A 3 6.02 -4.66 -14.77
N GLU A 4 4.79 -4.47 -15.22
CA GLU A 4 4.13 -3.18 -15.14
C GLU A 4 2.61 -3.30 -15.00
N LEU A 5 2.04 -2.38 -14.23
CA LEU A 5 0.60 -2.18 -14.14
C LEU A 5 0.30 -0.77 -14.61
N ILE A 6 -0.70 -0.64 -15.50
CA ILE A 6 -1.22 0.65 -15.94
C ILE A 6 -2.57 0.84 -15.29
N ILE A 7 -2.63 1.78 -14.36
CA ILE A 7 -3.83 2.11 -13.60
C ILE A 7 -4.15 3.57 -13.84
N LYS A 8 -5.32 3.84 -14.41
CA LYS A 8 -5.69 5.17 -14.93
C LYS A 8 -4.62 5.69 -15.89
N ASN A 9 -3.93 6.78 -15.56
CA ASN A 9 -2.85 7.38 -16.34
C ASN A 9 -1.46 7.15 -15.70
N HIS A 10 -1.34 6.24 -14.72
CA HIS A 10 -0.08 5.95 -14.04
C HIS A 10 0.44 4.56 -14.39
N ARG A 11 1.71 4.49 -14.73
CA ARG A 11 2.48 3.24 -14.83
C ARG A 11 3.17 2.97 -13.49
N LEU A 12 2.88 1.83 -12.89
CA LEU A 12 3.62 1.26 -11.77
C LEU A 12 4.56 0.19 -12.33
N SER A 13 5.83 0.25 -11.97
CA SER A 13 6.86 -0.63 -12.53
C SER A 13 8.08 -0.68 -11.61
N SER A 14 8.93 -1.69 -11.77
CA SER A 14 10.14 -1.84 -10.93
C SER A 14 11.22 -0.78 -11.19
N ASP A 15 11.21 -0.16 -12.38
CA ASP A 15 12.18 0.86 -12.79
C ASP A 15 11.81 2.29 -12.36
N LYS A 16 10.59 2.50 -11.85
CA LYS A 16 10.12 3.83 -11.45
C LYS A 16 9.17 3.78 -10.26
N VAL A 17 9.58 4.45 -9.19
CA VAL A 17 8.77 4.57 -7.96
C VAL A 17 7.65 5.59 -8.15
N LYS A 18 6.45 5.22 -7.71
CA LYS A 18 5.31 6.14 -7.51
C LYS A 18 5.12 6.47 -6.04
N VAL A 19 4.83 7.73 -5.74
CA VAL A 19 4.56 8.17 -4.36
C VAL A 19 3.09 7.97 -4.03
N CYS A 20 2.82 7.27 -2.93
CA CYS A 20 1.50 7.10 -2.35
C CYS A 20 1.37 7.97 -1.09
N ILE A 21 0.24 8.69 -0.97
CA ILE A 21 -0.09 9.48 0.22
C ILE A 21 -1.27 8.83 0.96
N PRO A 22 -1.10 8.47 2.24
CA PRO A 22 -2.17 7.96 3.07
C PRO A 22 -3.10 9.08 3.54
N VAL A 23 -4.40 8.86 3.36
CA VAL A 23 -5.50 9.69 3.84
C VAL A 23 -5.89 9.19 5.23
N LEU A 24 -5.37 9.87 6.26
CA LEU A 24 -5.70 9.61 7.66
C LEU A 24 -6.75 10.60 8.16
N ALA A 25 -8.00 10.16 8.20
CA ALA A 25 -9.14 10.96 8.66
C ALA A 25 -10.16 10.05 9.32
N SER A 26 -10.95 10.59 10.26
CA SER A 26 -11.98 9.81 10.96
C SER A 26 -13.39 10.04 10.41
N THR A 27 -13.68 11.25 9.93
CA THR A 27 -15.02 11.62 9.46
C THR A 27 -15.09 11.65 7.94
N PHE A 28 -16.31 11.48 7.41
CA PHE A 28 -16.58 11.54 5.98
C PHE A 28 -16.05 12.84 5.34
N GLU A 29 -16.36 13.98 5.95
CA GLU A 29 -16.01 15.30 5.43
C GLU A 29 -14.50 15.52 5.44
N SER A 30 -13.82 15.18 6.55
CA SER A 30 -12.37 15.35 6.66
C SER A 30 -11.61 14.43 5.72
N ALA A 31 -12.10 13.21 5.49
CA ALA A 31 -11.53 12.29 4.51
C ALA A 31 -11.66 12.84 3.08
N ILE A 32 -12.82 13.36 2.69
CA ILE A 32 -13.01 13.99 1.37
C ILE A 32 -12.11 15.22 1.20
N GLU A 33 -11.98 16.07 2.23
CA GLU A 33 -11.11 17.25 2.17
C GLU A 33 -9.65 16.86 1.91
N LEU A 34 -9.15 15.83 2.60
CA LEU A 34 -7.79 15.30 2.39
C LEU A 34 -7.62 14.68 1.00
N VAL A 35 -8.62 13.95 0.49
CA VAL A 35 -8.61 13.42 -0.89
C VAL A 35 -8.49 14.57 -1.90
N GLU A 36 -9.34 15.60 -1.78
CA GLU A 36 -9.32 16.77 -2.67
C GLU A 36 -7.98 17.50 -2.61
N LYS A 37 -7.39 17.60 -1.41
CA LYS A 37 -6.07 18.18 -1.22
C LYS A 37 -4.97 17.36 -1.91
N CYS A 38 -4.98 16.04 -1.79
CA CYS A 38 -4.02 15.18 -2.49
C CYS A 38 -4.14 15.34 -4.01
N VAL A 39 -5.37 15.31 -4.53
CA VAL A 39 -5.65 15.52 -5.97
C VAL A 39 -5.14 16.89 -6.44
N LYS A 40 -5.42 17.96 -5.68
CA LYS A 40 -4.96 19.32 -6.00
C LYS A 40 -3.44 19.44 -6.05
N ASN A 41 -2.72 18.69 -5.21
CA ASN A 41 -1.25 18.65 -5.20
C ASN A 41 -0.66 17.66 -6.23
N GLY A 42 -1.50 17.07 -7.10
CA GLY A 42 -1.04 16.18 -8.16
C GLY A 42 -0.47 14.86 -7.64
N VAL A 43 -0.89 14.41 -6.47
CA VAL A 43 -0.48 13.12 -5.90
C VAL A 43 -0.93 11.99 -6.85
N PRO A 44 -0.02 11.08 -7.24
CA PRO A 44 -0.35 10.05 -8.23
C PRO A 44 -1.20 8.92 -7.64
N ILE A 45 -0.95 8.56 -6.37
CA ILE A 45 -1.64 7.47 -5.66
C ILE A 45 -2.04 7.96 -4.27
N ILE A 46 -3.28 7.73 -3.87
CA ILE A 46 -3.73 7.93 -2.49
C ILE A 46 -4.11 6.59 -1.87
N GLU A 47 -3.80 6.42 -0.58
CA GLU A 47 -4.24 5.29 0.23
C GLU A 47 -5.33 5.74 1.19
N LEU A 48 -6.55 5.25 1.02
CA LEU A 48 -7.63 5.41 2.00
C LEU A 48 -7.35 4.44 3.15
N ARG A 49 -6.86 4.97 4.28
CA ARG A 49 -6.67 4.23 5.52
C ARG A 49 -7.99 4.11 6.26
N ALA A 50 -8.81 3.19 5.77
CA ALA A 50 -10.20 3.04 6.17
C ALA A 50 -10.36 2.54 7.61
N ASP A 51 -9.31 1.98 8.20
CA ASP A 51 -9.26 1.66 9.62
C ASP A 51 -9.44 2.89 10.53
N TYR A 52 -9.20 4.11 10.03
CA TYR A 52 -9.49 5.34 10.78
C TYR A 52 -10.94 5.82 10.65
N PHE A 53 -11.73 5.31 9.70
CA PHE A 53 -13.07 5.83 9.41
C PHE A 53 -14.10 5.39 10.46
N ASP A 54 -14.72 6.36 11.14
CA ASP A 54 -15.83 6.11 12.10
C ASP A 54 -17.09 5.53 11.42
N PHE A 55 -17.11 5.56 10.08
CA PHE A 55 -18.19 5.09 9.22
C PHE A 55 -17.85 3.81 8.44
N LEU A 56 -16.72 3.15 8.71
CA LEU A 56 -16.29 1.94 8.00
C LEU A 56 -17.39 0.85 7.98
N ASN A 57 -18.04 0.63 9.13
CA ASN A 57 -19.09 -0.38 9.28
C ASN A 57 -20.48 0.08 8.82
N GLN A 58 -20.61 1.30 8.31
CA GLN A 58 -21.87 1.86 7.80
C GLN A 58 -21.88 1.75 6.27
N LYS A 59 -22.29 0.59 5.75
CA LYS A 59 -22.18 0.23 4.33
C LYS A 59 -22.64 1.33 3.35
N ASP A 60 -23.83 1.88 3.55
CA ASP A 60 -24.38 2.93 2.67
C ASP A 60 -23.54 4.23 2.72
N VAL A 61 -22.99 4.56 3.89
CA VAL A 61 -22.15 5.76 4.09
C VAL A 61 -20.79 5.55 3.46
N LEU A 62 -20.19 4.37 3.64
CA LEU A 62 -18.93 4.00 3.00
C LEU A 62 -19.07 4.00 1.48
N GLU A 63 -20.13 3.42 0.93
CA GLU A 63 -20.38 3.43 -0.52
C GLU A 63 -20.53 4.87 -1.05
N ALA A 64 -21.32 5.71 -0.39
CA ALA A 64 -21.46 7.12 -0.75
C ALA A 64 -20.13 7.89 -0.69
N PHE A 65 -19.27 7.57 0.29
CA PHE A 65 -17.93 8.15 0.41
C PHE A 65 -17.05 7.75 -0.77
N LEU A 66 -17.03 6.46 -1.11
CA LEU A 66 -16.22 5.93 -2.19
C LEU A 66 -16.67 6.46 -3.56
N GLN A 67 -17.99 6.59 -3.79
CA GLN A 67 -18.53 7.24 -4.99
C GLN A 67 -18.05 8.69 -5.11
N LYS A 68 -18.13 9.49 -4.03
CA LYS A 68 -17.60 10.86 -4.03
C LYS A 68 -16.09 10.88 -4.27
N THR A 69 -15.34 9.97 -3.66
CA THR A 69 -13.89 9.87 -3.87
C THR A 69 -13.59 9.61 -5.36
N ALA A 70 -14.31 8.69 -6.01
CA ALA A 70 -14.14 8.37 -7.43
C ALA A 70 -14.42 9.58 -8.35
N GLU A 71 -15.41 10.41 -8.05
CA GLU A 71 -15.70 11.64 -8.82
C GLU A 71 -14.49 12.61 -8.87
N ARG A 72 -13.68 12.61 -7.80
CA ARG A 72 -12.53 13.52 -7.59
C ARG A 72 -11.21 12.92 -8.07
N THR A 73 -11.10 11.61 -8.15
CA THR A 73 -9.83 10.88 -8.36
C THR A 73 -9.71 10.27 -9.76
N LYS A 74 -10.31 10.89 -10.78
CA LYS A 74 -10.29 10.40 -12.18
C LYS A 74 -8.89 10.08 -12.72
N ASN A 75 -7.88 10.84 -12.27
CA ASN A 75 -6.47 10.70 -12.68
C ASN A 75 -5.53 10.37 -11.49
N THR A 76 -6.09 9.95 -10.35
CA THR A 76 -5.33 9.60 -9.13
C THR A 76 -5.72 8.19 -8.74
N VAL A 77 -4.75 7.29 -8.60
CA VAL A 77 -5.01 5.90 -8.20
C VAL A 77 -5.47 5.87 -6.74
N VAL A 78 -6.48 5.07 -6.43
CA VAL A 78 -7.05 4.89 -5.10
C VAL A 78 -6.74 3.48 -4.62
N LEU A 79 -5.88 3.40 -3.61
CA LEU A 79 -5.63 2.21 -2.81
C LEU A 79 -6.56 2.24 -1.59
N PHE A 80 -7.32 1.17 -1.37
CA PHE A 80 -8.15 1.01 -0.17
C PHE A 80 -7.48 0.03 0.79
N THR A 81 -7.23 0.48 2.02
CA THR A 81 -6.52 -0.30 3.03
C THR A 81 -7.29 -0.28 4.34
N ILE A 82 -7.58 -1.46 4.89
CA ILE A 82 -7.95 -1.63 6.30
C ILE A 82 -6.72 -2.25 6.97
N ARG A 83 -5.98 -1.45 7.74
CA ARG A 83 -4.83 -1.95 8.50
C ARG A 83 -5.34 -2.48 9.84
N THR A 84 -5.04 -3.73 10.17
CA THR A 84 -5.49 -4.36 11.42
C THR A 84 -4.59 -3.99 12.59
N ASP A 85 -5.10 -4.15 13.81
CA ASP A 85 -4.33 -3.98 15.05
C ASP A 85 -3.16 -4.98 15.16
N VAL A 86 -3.24 -6.14 14.51
CA VAL A 86 -2.14 -7.12 14.37
C VAL A 86 -0.96 -6.53 13.61
N GLU A 87 -1.24 -5.77 12.55
CA GLU A 87 -0.24 -5.12 11.70
C GLU A 87 -0.16 -3.59 11.94
N GLY A 88 -0.47 -3.11 13.14
CA GLY A 88 -0.20 -1.74 13.58
C GLY A 88 -1.19 -0.67 13.11
N GLY A 89 -2.41 -1.06 12.75
CA GLY A 89 -3.55 -0.17 12.45
C GLY A 89 -4.56 -0.07 13.59
N GLU A 90 -5.68 0.57 13.30
CA GLU A 90 -6.74 0.85 14.29
C GLU A 90 -7.91 -0.15 14.24
N TYR A 91 -7.96 -1.02 13.22
CA TYR A 91 -9.05 -1.95 13.04
C TYR A 91 -8.85 -3.20 13.89
N SER A 92 -9.76 -3.46 14.84
CA SER A 92 -9.74 -4.71 15.61
C SER A 92 -10.10 -5.88 14.70
N PHE A 93 -9.15 -6.80 14.51
CA PHE A 93 -9.25 -7.82 13.46
C PHE A 93 -10.39 -8.82 13.71
N ASP A 94 -11.30 -8.88 12.75
CA ASP A 94 -12.30 -9.93 12.56
C ASP A 94 -12.25 -10.33 11.07
N GLU A 95 -11.85 -11.56 10.78
CA GLU A 95 -11.57 -12.00 9.41
C GLU A 95 -12.82 -11.98 8.52
N ASP A 96 -13.98 -12.39 9.05
CA ASP A 96 -15.22 -12.47 8.29
C ASP A 96 -15.72 -11.06 7.94
N LEU A 97 -15.74 -10.15 8.94
CA LEU A 97 -16.14 -8.76 8.71
C LEU A 97 -15.15 -8.03 7.79
N TYR A 98 -13.85 -8.28 7.95
CA TYR A 98 -12.81 -7.74 7.07
C TYR A 98 -13.05 -8.15 5.62
N LYS A 99 -13.27 -9.45 5.37
CA LYS A 99 -13.56 -9.98 4.02
C LYS A 99 -14.84 -9.40 3.45
N ASP A 100 -15.91 -9.32 4.25
CA ASP A 100 -17.20 -8.80 3.82
C ASP A 100 -17.11 -7.32 3.39
N ILE A 101 -16.36 -6.51 4.14
CA ILE A 101 -16.14 -5.09 3.79
C ILE A 101 -15.37 -5.00 2.47
N LEU A 102 -14.24 -5.70 2.34
CA LEU A 102 -13.40 -5.62 1.14
C LEU A 102 -14.11 -6.15 -0.11
N LEU A 103 -14.90 -7.22 0.02
CA LEU A 103 -15.73 -7.72 -1.07
C LEU A 103 -16.78 -6.67 -1.46
N SER A 104 -17.46 -6.05 -0.49
CA SER A 104 -18.41 -4.97 -0.76
C SER A 104 -17.75 -3.77 -1.45
N VAL A 105 -16.53 -3.40 -1.06
CA VAL A 105 -15.76 -2.32 -1.70
C VAL A 105 -15.34 -2.70 -3.12
N SER A 106 -14.93 -3.94 -3.37
CA SER A 106 -14.55 -4.37 -4.72
C SER A 106 -15.70 -4.31 -5.72
N HIS A 107 -16.95 -4.51 -5.27
CA HIS A 107 -18.14 -4.45 -6.12
C HIS A 107 -18.58 -3.04 -6.52
N THR A 108 -18.07 -1.98 -5.85
CA THR A 108 -18.49 -0.61 -6.17
C THR A 108 -17.87 -0.09 -7.47
N GLY A 109 -16.73 -0.65 -7.89
CA GLY A 109 -15.96 -0.15 -9.03
C GLY A 109 -15.37 1.25 -8.82
N THR A 110 -15.19 1.68 -7.57
CA THR A 110 -14.73 3.04 -7.21
C THR A 110 -13.28 3.12 -6.72
N VAL A 111 -12.66 1.98 -6.42
CA VAL A 111 -11.26 1.87 -5.98
C VAL A 111 -10.47 1.10 -7.03
N ASP A 112 -9.16 1.35 -7.12
CA ASP A 112 -8.31 0.72 -8.13
C ASP A 112 -7.51 -0.46 -7.57
N ILE A 113 -7.09 -0.34 -6.29
CA ILE A 113 -6.27 -1.34 -5.59
C ILE A 113 -6.88 -1.59 -4.21
N ILE A 114 -6.91 -2.84 -3.76
CA ILE A 114 -7.24 -3.22 -2.38
C ILE A 114 -6.01 -3.86 -1.72
N ASP A 115 -5.65 -3.38 -0.53
CA ASP A 115 -4.62 -4.00 0.33
C ASP A 115 -5.24 -5.17 1.14
N ILE A 116 -4.53 -6.30 1.16
CA ILE A 116 -4.88 -7.51 1.90
C ILE A 116 -3.70 -7.93 2.77
N GLU A 117 -3.92 -8.09 4.07
CA GLU A 117 -2.92 -8.66 5.00
C GLU A 117 -2.83 -10.18 4.83
N ALA A 118 -2.31 -10.63 3.69
CA ALA A 118 -2.50 -11.98 3.19
C ALA A 118 -1.97 -13.08 4.13
N THR A 119 -0.99 -12.78 4.97
CA THR A 119 -0.44 -13.72 5.97
C THR A 119 -1.44 -14.08 7.08
N HIS A 120 -2.49 -13.27 7.26
CA HIS A 120 -3.51 -13.47 8.30
C HIS A 120 -4.85 -13.98 7.74
N ILE A 121 -4.95 -14.14 6.42
CA ILE A 121 -6.21 -14.50 5.76
C ILE A 121 -6.25 -15.98 5.40
N GLN A 122 -7.24 -16.70 5.91
CA GLN A 122 -7.50 -18.07 5.50
C GLN A 122 -7.96 -18.10 4.05
N ASN A 123 -7.39 -19.03 3.27
CA ASN A 123 -7.66 -19.16 1.83
C ASN A 123 -7.43 -17.84 1.06
N ALA A 124 -6.37 -17.09 1.41
CA ALA A 124 -6.02 -15.81 0.78
C ALA A 124 -6.06 -15.88 -0.75
N THR A 125 -5.49 -16.91 -1.37
CA THR A 125 -5.54 -17.09 -2.84
C THR A 125 -6.95 -17.08 -3.40
N HIS A 126 -7.91 -17.77 -2.76
CA HIS A 126 -9.29 -17.77 -3.25
C HIS A 126 -9.92 -16.38 -3.10
N PHE A 127 -9.71 -15.74 -1.96
CA PHE A 127 -10.27 -14.43 -1.68
C PHE A 127 -9.72 -13.34 -2.62
N ILE A 128 -8.41 -13.35 -2.87
CA ILE A 128 -7.75 -12.43 -3.81
C ILE A 128 -8.31 -12.60 -5.23
N ASN A 129 -8.48 -13.85 -5.70
CA ASN A 129 -9.11 -14.10 -6.99
C ASN A 129 -10.54 -13.51 -7.06
N GLN A 130 -11.33 -13.62 -5.99
CA GLN A 130 -12.68 -13.03 -5.97
C GLN A 130 -12.66 -11.50 -6.11
N LEU A 131 -11.70 -10.83 -5.48
CA LEU A 131 -11.53 -9.37 -5.61
C LEU A 131 -11.08 -9.01 -7.04
N GLN A 132 -10.11 -9.74 -7.59
CA GLN A 132 -9.62 -9.53 -8.95
C GLN A 132 -10.71 -9.78 -10.02
N ASP A 133 -11.59 -10.77 -9.82
CA ASP A 133 -12.75 -11.03 -10.68
C ASP A 133 -13.74 -9.83 -10.73
N ASN A 134 -13.75 -9.00 -9.68
CA ASN A 134 -14.53 -7.76 -9.64
C ASN A 134 -13.82 -6.57 -10.31
N GLY A 135 -12.61 -6.78 -10.85
CA GLY A 135 -11.87 -5.80 -11.64
C GLY A 135 -10.98 -4.85 -10.83
N VAL A 136 -10.70 -5.16 -9.56
CA VAL A 136 -9.71 -4.42 -8.75
C VAL A 136 -8.37 -5.15 -8.74
N TYR A 137 -7.27 -4.40 -8.70
CA TYR A 137 -5.95 -4.99 -8.43
C TYR A 137 -5.81 -5.25 -6.94
N VAL A 138 -5.01 -6.24 -6.57
CA VAL A 138 -4.78 -6.62 -5.18
C VAL A 138 -3.32 -6.44 -4.80
N LEU A 139 -3.11 -5.79 -3.67
CA LEU A 139 -1.84 -5.66 -3.00
C LEU A 139 -1.84 -6.61 -1.78
N ALA A 140 -1.04 -7.66 -1.80
CA ALA A 140 -0.83 -8.53 -0.65
C ALA A 140 0.29 -7.97 0.22
N SER A 141 -0.01 -7.62 1.48
CA SER A 141 0.88 -6.95 2.40
C SER A 141 1.22 -7.78 3.63
N HIS A 142 2.39 -7.48 4.19
CA HIS A 142 2.85 -7.97 5.49
C HIS A 142 3.64 -6.87 6.20
N HIS A 143 3.37 -6.66 7.49
CA HIS A 143 4.06 -5.66 8.30
C HIS A 143 4.64 -6.27 9.58
N ASN A 144 5.89 -5.90 9.89
CA ASN A 144 6.52 -6.22 11.17
C ASN A 144 7.02 -4.92 11.83
N PHE A 145 6.29 -4.47 12.85
CA PHE A 145 6.61 -3.25 13.58
C PHE A 145 7.69 -3.42 14.66
N ASN A 146 8.12 -4.65 14.92
CA ASN A 146 9.04 -4.97 16.02
C ASN A 146 10.47 -5.16 15.53
N GLU A 147 10.65 -5.72 14.33
CA GLU A 147 11.97 -6.04 13.80
C GLU A 147 12.02 -6.20 12.28
N THR A 148 13.25 -6.34 11.79
CA THR A 148 13.56 -6.78 10.44
C THR A 148 13.93 -8.26 10.48
N PRO A 149 13.13 -9.16 9.89
CA PRO A 149 13.45 -10.59 9.84
C PRO A 149 14.78 -10.86 9.15
N GLU A 150 15.28 -12.10 9.25
CA GLU A 150 16.46 -12.50 8.50
C GLU A 150 16.17 -12.52 6.99
N LEU A 151 17.25 -12.52 6.19
CA LEU A 151 17.12 -12.39 4.75
C LEU A 151 16.24 -13.50 4.14
N LEU A 152 16.46 -14.76 4.55
CA LEU A 152 15.69 -15.89 4.03
C LEU A 152 14.23 -15.80 4.45
N ASP A 153 13.95 -15.42 5.71
CA ASP A 153 12.58 -15.26 6.18
C ASP A 153 11.83 -14.16 5.40
N MET A 154 12.49 -13.06 5.04
CA MET A 154 11.88 -12.03 4.19
C MET A 154 11.60 -12.52 2.77
N LEU A 155 12.48 -13.37 2.20
CA LEU A 155 12.24 -13.98 0.90
C LEU A 155 11.08 -14.98 0.96
N ASP A 156 11.01 -15.79 2.02
CA ASP A 156 9.90 -16.71 2.26
C ASP A 156 8.56 -15.95 2.40
N ILE A 157 8.57 -14.77 3.02
CA ILE A 157 7.38 -13.90 3.07
C ILE A 157 7.02 -13.44 1.65
N PHE A 158 7.96 -12.92 0.86
CA PHE A 158 7.66 -12.52 -0.52
C PHE A 158 7.10 -13.67 -1.36
N ASP A 159 7.68 -14.87 -1.24
CA ASP A 159 7.21 -16.07 -1.92
C ASP A 159 5.78 -16.43 -1.47
N SER A 160 5.50 -16.39 -0.17
CA SER A 160 4.15 -16.65 0.34
C SER A 160 3.12 -15.64 -0.16
N LEU A 161 3.48 -14.35 -0.27
CA LEU A 161 2.61 -13.32 -0.84
C LEU A 161 2.41 -13.57 -2.34
N GLN A 162 3.46 -13.95 -3.07
CA GLN A 162 3.38 -14.29 -4.48
C GLN A 162 2.45 -15.47 -4.76
N GLU A 163 2.50 -16.53 -3.95
CA GLU A 163 1.65 -17.72 -4.08
C GLU A 163 0.14 -17.39 -3.98
N THR A 164 -0.21 -16.23 -3.40
CA THR A 164 -1.59 -15.77 -3.36
C THR A 164 -2.13 -15.27 -4.70
N GLY A 165 -1.26 -14.99 -5.68
CA GLY A 165 -1.62 -14.44 -6.99
C GLY A 165 -1.88 -12.93 -7.00
N ALA A 166 -1.48 -12.21 -5.96
CA ALA A 166 -1.63 -10.76 -5.87
C ALA A 166 -0.80 -10.02 -6.93
N ASP A 167 -1.31 -8.89 -7.40
CA ASP A 167 -0.66 -8.06 -8.42
C ASP A 167 0.57 -7.30 -7.89
N ILE A 168 0.54 -6.97 -6.60
CA ILE A 168 1.59 -6.24 -5.90
C ILE A 168 1.88 -6.90 -4.54
N LEU A 169 3.14 -7.13 -4.22
CA LEU A 169 3.60 -7.72 -2.96
C LEU A 169 4.24 -6.64 -2.10
N LYS A 170 3.84 -6.50 -0.84
CA LYS A 170 4.35 -5.46 0.05
C LYS A 170 4.89 -6.04 1.34
N ILE A 171 6.11 -5.65 1.70
CA ILE A 171 6.68 -5.89 3.03
C ILE A 171 7.09 -4.55 3.65
N ALA A 172 6.73 -4.34 4.91
CA ALA A 172 7.23 -3.23 5.71
C ALA A 172 7.76 -3.71 7.07
N VAL A 173 9.02 -3.41 7.38
CA VAL A 173 9.72 -3.95 8.57
C VAL A 173 10.40 -2.85 9.39
N MET A 174 10.61 -3.08 10.68
CA MET A 174 11.24 -2.11 11.58
C MET A 174 12.74 -2.42 11.77
N PRO A 175 13.66 -1.59 11.25
CA PRO A 175 15.09 -1.78 11.46
C PRO A 175 15.51 -1.40 12.89
N LYS A 176 16.38 -2.20 13.50
CA LYS A 176 17.07 -1.88 14.76
C LYS A 176 18.36 -1.09 14.51
N ASP A 177 19.00 -1.33 13.37
CA ASP A 177 20.22 -0.65 12.92
C ASP A 177 20.26 -0.51 11.38
N PHE A 178 21.39 -0.05 10.83
CA PHE A 178 21.53 0.15 9.39
C PHE A 178 21.79 -1.14 8.61
N ASP A 179 22.31 -2.19 9.27
CA ASP A 179 22.51 -3.50 8.63
C ASP A 179 21.16 -4.15 8.32
N ASP A 180 20.16 -3.95 9.19
CA ASP A 180 18.76 -4.31 8.91
C ASP A 180 18.22 -3.58 7.67
N VAL A 181 18.51 -2.29 7.49
CA VAL A 181 18.10 -1.54 6.30
C VAL A 181 18.73 -2.13 5.04
N ILE A 182 20.03 -2.44 5.07
CA ILE A 182 20.74 -3.09 3.97
C ILE A 182 20.13 -4.46 3.67
N ARG A 183 19.82 -5.25 4.69
CA ARG A 183 19.20 -6.57 4.55
C ARG A 183 17.82 -6.47 3.87
N THR A 184 17.02 -5.48 4.27
CA THR A 184 15.71 -5.22 3.68
C THR A 184 15.84 -4.83 2.19
N LEU A 185 16.77 -3.93 1.85
CA LEU A 185 17.07 -3.54 0.46
C LEU A 185 17.54 -4.73 -0.38
N LYS A 186 18.38 -5.60 0.20
CA LYS A 186 18.87 -6.81 -0.46
C LYS A 186 17.73 -7.80 -0.74
N ALA A 187 16.82 -8.01 0.23
CA ALA A 187 15.65 -8.86 0.03
C ALA A 187 14.77 -8.35 -1.13
N ALA A 188 14.51 -7.04 -1.18
CA ALA A 188 13.74 -6.43 -2.27
C ALA A 188 14.41 -6.63 -3.63
N ASN A 189 15.73 -6.45 -3.73
CA ASN A 189 16.44 -6.65 -5.01
C ASN A 189 16.30 -8.09 -5.52
N ILE A 190 16.44 -9.09 -4.64
CA ILE A 190 16.28 -10.51 -4.98
C ILE A 190 14.83 -10.79 -5.37
N ALA A 191 13.86 -10.38 -4.55
CA ALA A 191 12.43 -10.58 -4.83
C ALA A 191 11.98 -9.91 -6.14
N ASN A 192 12.55 -8.75 -6.50
CA ASN A 192 12.25 -8.11 -7.78
C ASN A 192 12.66 -8.98 -8.99
N GLU A 193 13.78 -9.70 -8.89
CA GLU A 193 14.29 -10.61 -9.92
C GLU A 193 13.50 -11.94 -9.96
N ASP A 194 13.12 -12.46 -8.79
CA ASP A 194 12.56 -13.81 -8.66
C ASP A 194 11.03 -13.87 -8.71
N CYS A 195 10.33 -12.82 -8.25
CA CYS A 195 8.87 -12.82 -8.29
C CYS A 195 8.35 -12.55 -9.73
N ASP A 196 7.05 -12.72 -9.97
CA ASP A 196 6.34 -12.30 -11.19
C ASP A 196 5.53 -11.01 -10.96
N SER A 197 5.13 -10.74 -9.70
CA SER A 197 4.38 -9.54 -9.30
C SER A 197 5.29 -8.32 -9.05
N LEU A 198 4.71 -7.12 -9.06
CA LEU A 198 5.40 -5.91 -8.60
C LEU A 198 5.64 -6.00 -7.09
N ILE A 199 6.70 -5.36 -6.60
CA ILE A 199 7.00 -5.34 -5.17
C ILE A 199 6.99 -3.93 -4.60
N ILE A 200 6.72 -3.85 -3.31
CA ILE A 200 6.87 -2.67 -2.46
C ILE A 200 7.66 -3.10 -1.24
N MET A 201 8.73 -2.38 -0.93
CA MET A 201 9.49 -2.61 0.29
C MET A 201 9.67 -1.31 1.06
N ILE A 202 9.43 -1.36 2.36
CA ILE A 202 9.66 -0.24 3.27
C ILE A 202 10.45 -0.72 4.50
N SER A 203 11.64 -0.16 4.69
CA SER A 203 12.28 -0.16 6.01
C SER A 203 11.77 1.05 6.78
N MET A 204 11.07 0.81 7.88
CA MET A 204 10.37 1.84 8.64
C MET A 204 11.30 2.68 9.54
N GLY A 205 10.75 3.73 10.14
CA GLY A 205 11.47 4.56 11.11
C GLY A 205 12.52 5.47 10.50
N GLU A 206 13.20 6.21 11.37
CA GLU A 206 14.17 7.23 10.96
C GLU A 206 15.37 6.65 10.22
N ILE A 207 15.89 5.51 10.67
CA ILE A 207 17.04 4.82 10.05
C ILE A 207 16.66 4.29 8.66
N GLY A 208 15.42 3.82 8.50
CA GLY A 208 14.89 3.26 7.26
C GLY A 208 14.50 4.28 6.20
N LYS A 209 14.53 5.60 6.47
CA LYS A 209 14.17 6.67 5.52
C LYS A 209 14.79 6.52 4.14
N VAL A 210 16.03 6.05 4.07
CA VAL A 210 16.72 5.81 2.80
C VAL A 210 15.99 4.81 1.90
N SER A 211 15.34 3.79 2.46
CA SER A 211 14.57 2.79 1.69
C SER A 211 13.42 3.42 0.90
N ARG A 212 12.84 4.51 1.42
CA ARG A 212 11.75 5.26 0.76
C ARG A 212 12.24 6.06 -0.45
N ILE A 213 13.54 6.36 -0.52
CA ILE A 213 14.18 7.17 -1.55
C ILE A 213 14.74 6.29 -2.67
N ILE A 214 15.45 5.21 -2.31
CA ILE A 214 16.18 4.38 -3.28
C ILE A 214 15.39 3.16 -3.77
N GLY A 215 14.08 3.13 -3.54
CA GLY A 215 13.22 1.98 -3.84
C GLY A 215 13.32 1.50 -5.29
N SER A 216 13.43 2.41 -6.27
CA SER A 216 13.55 2.05 -7.69
C SER A 216 14.81 1.26 -7.98
N SER A 217 15.91 1.53 -7.27
CA SER A 217 17.17 0.80 -7.42
C SER A 217 17.08 -0.66 -6.99
N VAL A 218 16.07 -1.03 -6.21
CA VAL A 218 15.84 -2.40 -5.72
C VAL A 218 14.48 -2.96 -6.16
N GLY A 219 13.84 -2.32 -7.16
CA GLY A 219 12.60 -2.80 -7.77
C GLY A 219 11.29 -2.46 -7.05
N SER A 220 11.32 -1.64 -6.00
CA SER A 220 10.10 -1.17 -5.34
C SER A 220 9.32 -0.23 -6.28
N CYS A 221 8.09 -0.57 -6.64
CA CYS A 221 7.28 0.21 -7.58
C CYS A 221 6.57 1.40 -6.92
N MET A 222 6.48 1.40 -5.59
CA MET A 222 5.77 2.41 -4.82
C MET A 222 6.57 2.78 -3.56
N THR A 223 6.40 4.01 -3.08
CA THR A 223 6.88 4.48 -1.78
C THR A 223 5.79 5.30 -1.11
N PHE A 224 5.91 5.54 0.20
CA PHE A 224 4.92 6.26 0.98
C PHE A 224 5.52 7.52 1.59
N ALA A 225 4.79 8.63 1.45
CA ALA A 225 5.14 9.95 1.98
C ALA A 225 3.94 10.57 2.72
N SER A 226 4.17 11.70 3.37
CA SER A 226 3.13 12.49 4.04
C SER A 226 2.95 13.82 3.34
N LEU A 227 1.70 14.26 3.20
CA LEU A 227 1.40 15.61 2.70
C LEU A 227 1.36 16.65 3.85
N GLU A 228 1.04 16.21 5.07
CA GLU A 228 1.06 17.07 6.27
C GLU A 228 1.47 16.27 7.50
N LYS A 229 0.75 15.18 7.77
CA LYS A 229 1.00 14.29 8.91
C LYS A 229 1.47 12.92 8.41
N ALA A 230 2.52 12.40 9.02
CA ALA A 230 3.01 11.05 8.77
C ALA A 230 2.02 9.99 9.29
N SER A 231 1.75 8.96 8.49
CA SER A 231 0.96 7.78 8.89
C SER A 231 1.80 6.63 9.42
N ALA A 232 3.10 6.63 9.11
CA ALA A 232 4.04 5.62 9.58
C ALA A 232 5.39 6.30 9.93
N PRO A 233 6.16 5.75 10.89
CA PRO A 233 7.46 6.28 11.25
C PRO A 233 8.40 6.43 10.04
N GLY A 234 9.07 7.58 9.96
CA GLY A 234 10.06 7.87 8.92
C GLY A 234 9.50 8.30 7.56
N GLN A 235 8.20 8.64 7.42
CA GLN A 235 7.70 9.26 6.19
C GLN A 235 8.34 10.63 5.96
N LEU A 236 8.66 10.91 4.70
CA LEU A 236 9.15 12.20 4.21
C LEU A 236 7.98 13.05 3.72
N ASP A 237 8.17 14.36 3.68
CA ASP A 237 7.23 15.26 3.01
C ASP A 237 7.12 14.92 1.51
N TYR A 238 5.92 15.04 0.96
CA TYR A 238 5.63 14.70 -0.44
C TYR A 238 6.46 15.54 -1.42
N GLU A 239 6.56 16.86 -1.23
CA GLU A 239 7.28 17.74 -2.14
C GLU A 239 8.77 17.44 -2.14
N ASP A 240 9.34 17.23 -0.95
CA ASP A 240 10.74 16.86 -0.77
C ASP A 240 11.04 15.50 -1.41
N LEU A 241 10.25 14.47 -1.10
CA LEU A 241 10.48 13.13 -1.65
C LEU A 241 10.31 13.11 -3.17
N ASN A 242 9.28 13.77 -3.69
CA ASN A 242 9.06 13.84 -5.13
C ASN A 242 10.21 14.57 -5.83
N THR A 243 10.77 15.61 -5.21
CA THR A 243 11.97 16.29 -5.72
C THR A 243 13.18 15.35 -5.76
N ILE A 244 13.43 14.61 -4.68
CA ILE A 244 14.54 13.67 -4.61
C ILE A 244 14.39 12.55 -5.67
N LEU A 245 13.20 11.97 -5.80
CA LEU A 245 12.94 10.93 -6.80
C LEU A 245 13.18 11.45 -8.22
N ASN A 246 12.69 12.64 -8.55
CA ASN A 246 12.93 13.24 -9.87
C ASN A 246 14.42 13.51 -10.16
N ILE A 247 15.25 13.72 -9.13
CA ILE A 247 16.70 13.85 -9.28
C ILE A 247 17.36 12.49 -9.55
N LEU A 248 16.86 11.43 -8.91
CA LEU A 248 17.43 10.08 -9.03
C LEU A 248 17.00 9.35 -10.32
N GLY A 249 15.85 9.69 -10.89
CA GLY A 249 15.34 9.14 -12.16
C GLY A 249 13.95 8.50 -12.04
#